data_AF-A0A8I1Y4X3-F1
#
_entry.id   AF-A0A8I1Y4X3-F1
#
_cell.length_a   1.000
_cell.length_b   1.000
_cell.length_c   1.000
_cell.angle_alpha   90.00
_cell.angle_beta   90.00
_cell.angle_gamma   90.00
#
_symmetry.space_group_name_H-M   'P 1'
#
loop_
_entity.id
_entity.type
_entity.pdbx_description
1 polymer ?
#
loop_
_entity_poly.entity_id
_entity_poly.type
_entity_poly.pdbx_seq_one_letter_code
_entity_poly.pdbx_strand_id
1 'polypeptide(L)'
;MPWKIDAALATRGKVIFERDSAEGGCSGCHGIEDGEQRVPFIKTWRTPVQNVGTDTREYDVLTWKAKTGVLKGAFIPFATAPLKENDEIFNILATSVIGSIAEHLLAGGAPSTNARVAAAPEPGSSATPESLGLVRLPPTLQDLLTAFDTASTSEAIKTKRQGAERAFRSRLPPWGSYEARVLQGIWAAAPYLHNGSVPTLAELLKPSGQRLSQFSVGRKYDIENVGLAATQEPLSETLSLTDCSNINSGNSRCGHEYGTSLSDPEKRALLEHLKTL
;
A
#
# COMPACT_ATOMS: atom_id res chain seq x y z
N MET A 1 -26.39 -3.03 1.89
CA MET A 1 -26.04 -2.73 0.48
C MET A 1 -27.28 -2.28 -0.29
N PRO A 2 -27.13 -1.56 -1.41
CA PRO A 2 -28.25 -1.09 -2.24
C PRO A 2 -28.99 -2.20 -3.02
N TRP A 3 -28.49 -3.42 -3.06
CA TRP A 3 -29.02 -4.55 -3.85
C TRP A 3 -29.24 -5.81 -3.02
N LYS A 4 -30.03 -6.75 -3.56
CA LYS A 4 -30.27 -8.06 -2.98
C LYS A 4 -29.02 -8.94 -3.08
N ILE A 5 -28.81 -9.74 -2.03
CA ILE A 5 -27.79 -10.79 -1.94
C ILE A 5 -28.50 -12.14 -1.84
N ASP A 6 -28.02 -13.14 -2.59
CA ASP A 6 -28.38 -14.54 -2.37
C ASP A 6 -27.63 -15.06 -1.13
N ALA A 7 -28.34 -15.11 0.00
CA ALA A 7 -27.78 -15.53 1.27
C ALA A 7 -27.24 -16.97 1.25
N ALA A 8 -27.86 -17.88 0.49
CA ALA A 8 -27.41 -19.27 0.41
C ALA A 8 -26.12 -19.37 -0.40
N LEU A 9 -26.02 -18.62 -1.49
CA LEU A 9 -24.81 -18.54 -2.31
C LEU A 9 -23.67 -17.82 -1.56
N ALA A 10 -23.95 -16.72 -0.86
CA ALA A 10 -22.98 -16.04 0.00
C ALA A 10 -22.46 -16.94 1.13
N THR A 11 -23.33 -17.77 1.72
CA THR A 11 -22.90 -18.76 2.75
C THR A 11 -21.93 -19.79 2.17
N ARG A 12 -22.18 -20.28 0.94
CA ARG A 12 -21.22 -21.16 0.24
C ARG A 12 -19.92 -20.43 -0.08
N GLY A 13 -20.01 -19.16 -0.48
CA GLY A 13 -18.86 -18.31 -0.75
C GLY A 13 -17.97 -18.08 0.47
N LYS A 14 -18.58 -17.92 1.65
CA LYS A 14 -17.85 -17.80 2.92
C LYS A 14 -16.97 -19.03 3.18
N VAL A 15 -17.49 -20.23 2.95
CA VAL A 15 -16.72 -21.47 3.10
C VAL A 15 -15.51 -21.48 2.15
N ILE A 16 -15.64 -20.96 0.94
CA ILE A 16 -14.52 -20.85 -0.02
C ILE A 16 -13.51 -19.80 0.46
N PHE A 17 -13.98 -18.64 0.94
CA PHE A 17 -13.15 -17.58 1.48
C PHE A 17 -12.26 -18.06 2.65
N GLU A 18 -12.80 -18.94 3.50
CA GLU A 18 -12.14 -19.50 4.68
C GLU A 18 -11.18 -20.67 4.37
N ARG A 19 -11.07 -21.13 3.12
CA ARG A 19 -10.10 -22.19 2.75
C ARG A 19 -8.65 -21.73 2.89
N ASP A 20 -7.73 -22.68 2.80
CA ASP A 20 -6.31 -22.40 2.62
C ASP A 20 -6.06 -21.67 1.28
N SER A 21 -5.08 -20.78 1.24
CA SER A 21 -4.76 -20.02 0.03
C SER A 21 -4.26 -20.90 -1.13
N ALA A 22 -3.66 -22.06 -0.85
CA ALA A 22 -3.31 -23.05 -1.87
C ALA A 22 -4.55 -23.68 -2.52
N GLU A 23 -5.69 -23.68 -1.83
CA GLU A 23 -6.99 -24.15 -2.32
C GLU A 23 -7.89 -23.01 -2.83
N GLY A 24 -7.32 -21.81 -3.00
CA GLY A 24 -8.04 -20.63 -3.48
C GLY A 24 -8.77 -19.83 -2.41
N GLY A 25 -8.53 -20.11 -1.13
CA GLY A 25 -9.07 -19.32 -0.03
C GLY A 25 -8.35 -17.99 0.20
N CYS A 26 -9.03 -17.07 0.87
CA CYS A 26 -8.62 -15.67 1.00
C CYS A 26 -8.24 -15.30 2.43
N SER A 27 -8.85 -15.94 3.42
CA SER A 27 -8.77 -15.56 4.84
C SER A 27 -7.35 -15.54 5.41
N GLY A 28 -6.44 -16.41 4.94
CA GLY A 28 -5.06 -16.42 5.42
C GLY A 28 -4.27 -15.14 5.15
N CYS A 29 -4.67 -14.35 4.14
CA CYS A 29 -4.08 -13.04 3.85
C CYS A 29 -5.02 -11.87 4.17
N HIS A 30 -6.34 -12.08 4.02
CA HIS A 30 -7.35 -11.03 4.03
C HIS A 30 -8.36 -11.13 5.19
N GLY A 31 -8.20 -12.12 6.07
CA GLY A 31 -9.07 -12.35 7.21
C GLY A 31 -8.91 -11.26 8.27
N ILE A 32 -9.94 -11.11 9.10
CA ILE A 32 -9.86 -10.26 10.29
C ILE A 32 -9.21 -11.08 11.40
N GLU A 33 -7.95 -10.78 11.68
CA GLU A 33 -7.20 -11.29 12.82
C GLU A 33 -6.68 -10.11 13.65
N ASP A 34 -6.63 -10.26 14.98
CA ASP A 34 -6.04 -9.23 15.85
C ASP A 34 -4.55 -9.08 15.51
N GLY A 35 -4.14 -7.85 15.23
CA GLY A 35 -2.75 -7.45 15.06
C GLY A 35 -2.01 -7.36 16.39
N GLU A 36 -0.72 -7.07 16.32
CA GLU A 36 0.07 -6.82 17.52
C GLU A 36 -0.44 -5.58 18.26
N GLN A 37 -0.64 -5.69 19.57
CA GLN A 37 -1.15 -4.60 20.38
C GLN A 37 -0.10 -3.50 20.55
N ARG A 38 -0.20 -2.43 19.75
CA ARG A 38 0.71 -1.28 19.80
C ARG A 38 0.21 -0.13 20.69
N VAL A 39 -1.10 0.05 20.79
CA VAL A 39 -1.71 1.14 21.57
C VAL A 39 -2.72 0.55 22.56
N PRO A 40 -2.70 0.96 23.85
CA PRO A 40 -3.68 0.51 24.82
C PRO A 40 -5.11 0.75 24.32
N PHE A 41 -5.96 -0.28 24.43
CA PHE A 41 -7.38 -0.22 24.08
C PHE A 41 -7.70 -0.02 22.59
N ILE A 42 -6.70 0.04 21.70
CA ILE A 42 -6.90 0.07 20.25
C ILE A 42 -6.39 -1.25 19.67
N LYS A 43 -7.30 -1.99 19.03
CA LYS A 43 -6.95 -3.19 18.26
C LYS A 43 -6.75 -2.82 16.80
N THR A 44 -5.63 -3.24 16.23
CA THR A 44 -5.37 -3.20 14.79
C THR A 44 -5.61 -4.58 14.19
N TRP A 45 -5.71 -4.67 12.87
CA TRP A 45 -5.77 -5.95 12.18
C TRP A 45 -4.38 -6.41 11.76
N ARG A 46 -4.18 -7.73 11.75
CA ARG A 46 -3.00 -8.35 11.17
C ARG A 46 -3.14 -8.40 9.65
N THR A 47 -2.52 -7.45 8.95
CA THR A 47 -2.49 -7.41 7.48
C THR A 47 -1.08 -7.78 6.97
N PRO A 48 -0.88 -8.97 6.39
CA PRO A 48 0.44 -9.38 5.93
C PRO A 48 0.91 -8.51 4.77
N VAL A 49 2.20 -8.19 4.75
CA VAL A 49 2.86 -7.49 3.65
C VAL A 49 3.68 -8.51 2.87
N GLN A 50 3.27 -8.79 1.65
CA GLN A 50 3.85 -9.87 0.85
C GLN A 50 3.92 -9.53 -0.63
N ASN A 51 4.93 -10.05 -1.31
CA ASN A 51 5.01 -9.97 -2.77
C ASN A 51 4.16 -11.07 -3.39
N VAL A 52 3.06 -10.68 -4.05
CA VAL A 52 2.14 -11.57 -4.76
C VAL A 52 2.28 -11.46 -6.29
N GLY A 53 3.35 -10.83 -6.77
CA GLY A 53 3.69 -10.70 -8.19
C GLY A 53 2.93 -9.60 -8.93
N THR A 54 2.38 -8.64 -8.20
CA THR A 54 1.73 -7.45 -8.74
C THR A 54 2.75 -6.41 -9.18
N ASP A 55 2.29 -5.33 -9.83
CA ASP A 55 3.14 -4.26 -10.33
C ASP A 55 4.14 -3.74 -9.26
N THR A 56 5.37 -3.45 -9.68
CA THR A 56 6.47 -3.07 -8.76
C THR A 56 6.84 -1.59 -8.80
N ARG A 57 6.17 -0.79 -9.64
CA ARG A 57 6.55 0.58 -9.95
C ARG A 57 6.40 1.52 -8.77
N GLU A 58 5.35 1.36 -7.97
CA GLU A 58 5.14 2.19 -6.79
C GLU A 58 6.31 2.08 -5.81
N TYR A 59 6.91 0.90 -5.72
CA TYR A 59 8.08 0.68 -4.88
C TYR A 59 9.32 1.46 -5.37
N ASP A 60 9.46 1.63 -6.69
CA ASP A 60 10.53 2.47 -7.25
C ASP A 60 10.33 3.95 -6.87
N VAL A 61 9.08 4.43 -6.79
CA VAL A 61 8.73 5.81 -6.40
C VAL A 61 9.25 6.13 -4.99
N LEU A 62 9.21 5.17 -4.07
CA LEU A 62 9.73 5.37 -2.71
C LEU A 62 11.23 5.70 -2.68
N THR A 63 11.98 5.33 -3.73
CA THR A 63 13.42 5.63 -3.84
C THR A 63 13.74 6.84 -4.71
N TRP A 64 12.73 7.54 -5.22
CA TRP A 64 12.95 8.73 -6.02
C TRP A 64 13.57 9.83 -5.18
N LYS A 65 14.38 10.66 -5.84
CA LYS A 65 14.98 11.83 -5.23
C LYS A 65 14.24 13.09 -5.65
N ALA A 66 14.09 14.00 -4.71
CA ALA A 66 13.53 15.32 -4.95
C ALA A 66 14.40 16.40 -4.32
N LYS A 67 14.23 17.63 -4.80
CA LYS A 67 14.78 18.82 -4.16
C LYS A 67 14.12 18.98 -2.79
N THR A 68 14.92 19.10 -1.75
CA THR A 68 14.43 19.23 -0.36
C THR A 68 13.91 20.64 -0.06
N GLY A 69 14.33 21.62 -0.86
CA GLY A 69 13.83 23.00 -0.77
C GLY A 69 14.12 23.61 0.60
N VAL A 70 13.08 24.11 1.26
CA VAL A 70 13.17 24.73 2.59
C VAL A 70 13.62 23.76 3.68
N LEU A 71 13.56 22.45 3.43
CA LEU A 71 14.01 21.41 4.35
C LEU A 71 15.49 21.04 4.17
N LYS A 72 16.25 21.72 3.29
CA LYS A 72 17.68 21.45 3.12
C LYS A 72 18.40 21.60 4.47
N GLY A 73 19.14 20.56 4.86
CA GLY A 73 19.86 20.49 6.13
C GLY A 73 19.00 20.18 7.35
N ALA A 74 17.67 20.12 7.22
CA ALA A 74 16.79 19.74 8.31
C ALA A 74 17.03 18.28 8.73
N PHE A 75 16.94 18.00 10.03
CA PHE A 75 17.03 16.65 10.57
C PHE A 75 16.36 16.54 11.92
N ILE A 76 16.19 15.30 12.35
CA ILE A 76 15.65 14.95 13.65
C ILE A 76 16.75 14.25 14.46
N PRO A 77 17.21 14.82 15.60
CA PRO A 77 18.24 14.19 16.43
C PRO A 77 17.87 12.75 16.78
N PHE A 78 18.81 11.83 16.58
CA PHE A 78 18.67 10.39 16.85
C PHE A 78 17.64 9.64 16.00
N ALA A 79 16.99 10.28 15.02
CA ALA A 79 15.99 9.65 14.16
C ALA A 79 16.30 9.77 12.66
N THR A 80 16.80 10.91 12.18
CA THR A 80 17.13 11.12 10.77
C THR A 80 18.48 11.80 10.58
N ALA A 81 19.09 11.59 9.40
CA ALA A 81 20.28 12.34 8.98
C ALA A 81 19.90 13.70 8.36
N PRO A 82 20.80 14.70 8.36
CA PRO A 82 20.62 15.96 7.63
C PRO A 82 20.28 15.76 6.17
N LEU A 83 19.13 16.33 5.78
CA LEU A 83 18.65 16.28 4.40
C LEU A 83 19.60 17.00 3.45
N LYS A 84 19.99 16.33 2.37
CA LYS A 84 20.80 16.89 1.28
C LYS A 84 19.96 17.85 0.43
N GLU A 85 20.59 18.58 -0.49
CA GLU A 85 19.84 19.44 -1.43
C GLU A 85 18.90 18.64 -2.35
N ASN A 86 19.36 17.46 -2.77
CA ASN A 86 18.53 16.44 -3.40
C ASN A 86 18.62 15.17 -2.56
N ASP A 87 17.51 14.74 -2.01
CA ASP A 87 17.45 13.58 -1.13
C ASP A 87 16.29 12.67 -1.52
N GLU A 88 16.29 11.44 -0.99
CA GLU A 88 15.21 10.48 -1.23
C GLU A 88 13.91 11.02 -0.65
N ILE A 89 12.82 10.94 -1.41
CA ILE A 89 11.49 11.44 -1.02
C ILE A 89 11.06 10.83 0.31
N PHE A 90 11.42 9.58 0.58
CA PHE A 90 11.16 8.93 1.85
C PHE A 90 11.89 9.61 3.03
N ASN A 91 13.12 10.09 2.85
CA ASN A 91 13.85 10.83 3.88
C ASN A 91 13.20 12.19 4.16
N ILE A 92 12.73 12.87 3.10
CA ILE A 92 12.01 14.14 3.19
C ILE A 92 10.71 13.95 3.97
N LEU A 93 9.93 12.92 3.61
CA LEU A 93 8.67 12.57 4.27
C LEU A 93 8.90 12.23 5.75
N ALA A 94 9.86 11.34 6.04
CA ALA A 94 10.18 10.92 7.40
C ALA A 94 10.53 12.13 8.30
N THR A 95 11.43 12.99 7.83
CA THR A 95 11.84 14.19 8.56
C THR A 95 10.65 15.13 8.82
N SER A 96 9.77 15.31 7.84
CA SER A 96 8.59 16.19 7.94
C SER A 96 7.54 15.65 8.93
N VAL A 97 7.22 14.36 8.84
CA VAL A 97 6.22 13.71 9.69
C VAL A 97 6.69 13.67 11.14
N ILE A 98 7.92 13.19 11.39
CA ILE A 98 8.47 13.10 12.74
C ILE A 98 8.58 14.50 13.36
N GLY A 99 9.02 15.50 12.58
CA GLY A 99 9.08 16.89 13.02
C GLY A 99 7.70 17.44 13.44
N SER A 100 6.67 17.19 12.63
CA SER A 100 5.30 17.66 12.91
C SER A 100 4.70 17.03 14.17
N ILE A 101 4.95 15.73 14.38
CA ILE A 101 4.48 15.01 15.58
C ILE A 101 5.22 15.52 16.83
N ALA A 102 6.54 15.67 16.73
CA ALA A 102 7.38 16.23 17.80
C ALA A 102 6.90 17.61 18.23
N GLU A 103 6.65 18.48 17.25
CA GLU A 103 6.16 19.84 17.47
C GLU A 103 4.80 19.86 18.17
N HIS A 104 3.85 19.03 17.72
CA HIS A 104 2.53 18.93 18.34
C HIS A 104 2.61 18.53 19.82
N LEU A 105 3.50 17.58 20.15
CA LEU A 105 3.71 17.14 21.53
C LEU A 105 4.38 18.22 22.39
N LEU A 106 5.39 18.90 21.85
CA LEU A 106 6.10 19.98 22.56
C LEU A 106 5.22 21.21 22.77
N ALA A 107 4.29 21.48 21.84
CA ALA A 107 3.28 22.54 21.96
C ALA A 107 2.12 22.16 22.90
N GLY A 108 2.15 20.99 23.56
CA GLY A 108 1.10 20.54 24.46
C GLY A 108 -0.25 20.33 23.77
N GLY A 109 -0.24 20.00 22.48
CA GLY A 109 -1.45 19.80 21.68
C GLY A 109 -2.06 21.07 21.08
N ALA A 110 -1.51 22.26 21.38
CA ALA A 110 -1.93 23.50 20.73
C ALA A 110 -1.38 23.56 19.28
N PRO A 111 -2.10 24.16 18.32
CA PRO A 111 -1.57 24.41 17.00
C PRO A 111 -0.35 25.35 17.12
N SER A 112 0.83 24.85 16.78
CA SER A 112 2.03 25.67 16.65
C SER A 112 1.87 26.61 15.46
N THR A 113 2.06 27.91 15.67
CA THR A 113 2.00 28.92 14.61
C THR A 113 3.30 29.02 13.81
N ASN A 114 4.36 28.32 14.24
CA ASN A 114 5.67 28.35 13.61
C ASN A 114 6.25 26.93 13.56
N ALA A 115 6.26 26.30 12.38
CA ALA A 115 6.85 24.98 12.17
C ALA A 115 8.31 24.95 12.65
N ARG A 116 8.56 24.46 13.86
CA ARG A 116 9.91 24.26 14.38
C ARG A 116 10.38 22.90 13.94
N VAL A 117 10.88 22.80 12.70
CA VAL A 117 11.79 21.72 12.31
C VAL A 117 13.19 22.21 12.64
N ALA A 118 14.04 21.38 13.26
CA ALA A 118 15.42 21.76 13.53
C ALA A 118 16.13 22.06 12.20
N ALA A 119 16.32 23.35 11.90
CA ALA A 119 17.05 23.80 10.74
C ALA A 119 18.55 23.73 11.03
N ALA A 120 19.34 23.28 10.06
CA ALA A 120 20.78 23.48 10.11
C ALA A 120 21.08 24.99 10.17
N PRO A 121 22.07 25.43 10.96
CA PRO A 121 22.43 26.83 11.01
C PRO A 121 22.97 27.28 9.64
N GLU A 122 22.51 28.44 9.17
CA GLU A 122 23.09 29.16 8.03
C GLU A 122 24.61 29.29 8.20
N PRO A 123 25.42 29.15 7.14
CA PRO A 123 26.87 29.35 7.24
C PRO A 123 27.16 30.80 7.68
N GLY A 124 27.54 30.98 8.95
CA GLY A 124 27.84 32.30 9.54
C GLY A 124 26.87 32.78 10.63
N SER A 125 25.82 32.01 10.98
CA SER A 125 24.95 32.33 12.12
C SER A 125 25.53 31.82 13.44
N SER A 126 25.62 32.68 14.46
CA SER A 126 26.01 32.34 15.83
C SER A 126 24.86 31.78 16.68
N ALA A 127 23.68 31.59 16.08
CA ALA A 127 22.55 30.97 16.76
C ALA A 127 22.80 29.46 16.91
N THR A 128 22.89 28.99 18.15
CA THR A 128 22.80 27.56 18.47
C THR A 128 21.49 27.03 17.88
N PRO A 129 21.52 25.99 17.03
CA PRO A 129 20.30 25.35 16.56
C PRO A 129 19.50 24.90 17.80
N GLU A 130 18.26 25.36 17.94
CA GLU A 130 17.35 24.76 18.92
C GLU A 130 17.15 23.29 18.52
N SER A 131 17.95 22.41 19.09
CA SER A 131 17.77 20.97 18.93
C SER A 131 16.44 20.62 19.58
N LEU A 132 15.48 20.15 18.80
CA LEU A 132 14.31 19.47 19.33
C LEU A 132 14.81 18.24 20.09
N GLY A 133 14.82 18.32 21.42
CA GLY A 133 15.23 17.24 22.31
C GLY A 133 14.21 16.10 22.26
N LEU A 134 14.27 15.27 21.22
CA LEU A 134 13.32 14.19 20.94
C LEU A 134 13.50 12.92 21.76
N VAL A 135 14.24 13.00 22.87
CA VAL A 135 14.47 11.91 23.85
C VAL A 135 13.17 11.55 24.62
N ARG A 136 12.02 12.13 24.26
CA ARG A 136 10.74 12.02 25.00
C ARG A 136 9.54 11.67 24.10
N LEU A 137 9.72 10.95 23.00
CA LEU A 137 8.54 10.31 22.40
C LEU A 137 7.92 9.36 23.45
N PRO A 138 6.62 9.49 23.75
CA PRO A 138 5.95 8.59 24.69
C PRO A 138 6.05 7.14 24.18
N PRO A 139 5.96 6.12 25.06
CA PRO A 139 6.13 4.71 24.67
C PRO A 139 5.29 4.28 23.47
N THR A 140 4.09 4.84 23.30
CA THR A 140 3.18 4.57 22.17
C THR A 140 3.66 5.10 20.81
N LEU A 141 4.66 5.98 20.79
CA LEU A 141 5.19 6.62 19.59
C LEU A 141 6.65 6.25 19.30
N GLN A 142 7.27 5.40 20.11
CA GLN A 142 8.65 4.95 19.85
C GLN A 142 8.77 4.19 18.53
N ASP A 143 7.71 3.48 18.11
CA ASP A 143 7.66 2.80 16.82
C ASP A 143 7.75 3.76 15.62
N LEU A 144 7.43 5.06 15.76
CA LEU A 144 7.61 6.04 14.68
C LEU A 144 9.07 6.15 14.23
N LEU A 145 10.01 5.96 15.15
CA LEU A 145 11.44 6.01 14.86
C LEU A 145 11.86 4.86 13.93
N THR A 146 11.20 3.70 14.07
CA THR A 146 11.43 2.52 13.22
C THR A 146 10.48 2.44 12.01
N ALA A 147 9.33 3.12 12.06
CA ALA A 147 8.34 3.14 10.98
C ALA A 147 8.92 3.75 9.69
N PHE A 148 9.89 4.66 9.84
CA PHE A 148 10.63 5.28 8.75
C PHE A 148 12.13 4.97 8.86
N ASP A 149 12.53 3.71 8.96
CA ASP A 149 13.95 3.33 8.97
C ASP A 149 14.62 3.67 7.62
N THR A 150 15.03 4.93 7.49
CA THR A 150 15.63 5.55 6.30
C THR A 150 16.95 4.89 5.91
N ALA A 151 17.73 4.42 6.89
CA ALA A 151 19.03 3.80 6.68
C ALA A 151 18.89 2.38 6.12
N SER A 152 17.98 1.56 6.67
CA SER A 152 17.69 0.22 6.19
C SER A 152 16.98 0.22 4.83
N THR A 153 16.03 1.14 4.63
CA THR A 153 15.20 1.17 3.42
C THR A 153 16.03 1.54 2.18
N SER A 154 16.92 2.53 2.26
CA SER A 154 17.74 2.96 1.12
C SER A 154 18.76 1.91 0.69
N GLU A 155 19.49 1.32 1.65
CA GLU A 155 20.46 0.25 1.44
C GLU A 155 19.79 -1.05 1.00
N ALA A 156 18.71 -1.49 1.67
CA ALA A 156 18.02 -2.72 1.29
C ALA A 156 17.43 -2.66 -0.13
N ILE A 157 16.94 -1.49 -0.57
CA ILE A 157 16.40 -1.34 -1.93
C ILE A 157 17.52 -1.26 -2.98
N LYS A 158 18.62 -0.53 -2.70
CA LYS A 158 19.77 -0.43 -3.62
C LYS A 158 20.52 -1.74 -3.78
N THR A 159 20.80 -2.44 -2.67
CA THR A 159 21.54 -3.71 -2.65
C THR A 159 20.73 -4.85 -3.28
N LYS A 160 19.39 -4.84 -3.14
CA LYS A 160 18.51 -5.81 -3.81
C LYS A 160 18.43 -5.61 -5.33
N ARG A 161 18.51 -4.38 -5.83
CA ARG A 161 18.53 -4.06 -7.28
C ARG A 161 19.77 -4.64 -7.98
N GLN A 162 20.93 -4.62 -7.34
CA GLN A 162 22.19 -5.12 -7.92
C GLN A 162 22.29 -6.66 -7.95
N GLY A 163 21.51 -7.37 -7.14
CA GLY A 163 21.49 -8.85 -7.10
C GLY A 163 20.50 -9.53 -8.05
N ALA A 164 19.63 -8.77 -8.73
CA ALA A 164 18.49 -9.32 -9.47
C ALA A 164 18.72 -9.56 -10.97
N GLU A 165 19.87 -9.14 -11.53
CA GLU A 165 20.23 -9.42 -12.94
C GLU A 165 20.56 -10.91 -13.20
N ARG A 166 20.48 -11.80 -12.19
CA ARG A 166 21.00 -13.19 -12.30
C ARG A 166 20.10 -14.35 -11.88
N ALA A 167 18.79 -14.20 -11.67
CA ALA A 167 17.96 -15.35 -11.26
C ALA A 167 16.68 -15.54 -12.08
N PHE A 168 16.83 -16.05 -13.29
CA PHE A 168 15.74 -16.63 -14.08
C PHE A 168 15.46 -18.06 -13.60
N ARG A 169 14.68 -18.20 -12.51
CA ARG A 169 13.97 -19.42 -12.08
C ARG A 169 13.15 -19.08 -10.82
N SER A 170 11.87 -18.75 -11.04
CA SER A 170 10.77 -18.78 -10.06
C SER A 170 10.90 -18.01 -8.73
N ARG A 171 11.46 -16.80 -8.70
CA ARG A 171 11.42 -15.94 -7.49
C ARG A 171 10.98 -14.53 -7.85
N LEU A 172 9.80 -14.14 -7.39
CA LEU A 172 9.37 -12.75 -7.40
C LEU A 172 10.48 -11.87 -6.78
N PRO A 173 10.67 -10.63 -7.26
CA PRO A 173 11.70 -9.75 -6.70
C PRO A 173 11.49 -9.58 -5.18
N PRO A 174 12.54 -9.42 -4.37
CA PRO A 174 12.42 -9.24 -2.91
C PRO A 174 11.87 -7.85 -2.50
N TRP A 175 11.24 -7.14 -3.43
CA TRP A 175 10.56 -5.84 -3.30
C TRP A 175 9.23 -5.87 -4.07
N GLY A 176 8.37 -4.86 -3.91
CA GLY A 176 7.00 -4.91 -4.46
C GLY A 176 6.06 -5.78 -3.61
N SER A 177 6.30 -5.79 -2.30
CA SER A 177 5.36 -6.37 -1.34
C SER A 177 4.31 -5.33 -0.98
N TYR A 178 3.05 -5.72 -0.96
CA TYR A 178 1.94 -4.85 -0.61
C TYR A 178 1.15 -5.47 0.53
N GLU A 179 0.50 -4.61 1.30
CA GLU A 179 -0.42 -4.99 2.35
C GLU A 179 -1.64 -5.73 1.77
N ALA A 180 -1.93 -6.92 2.26
CA ALA A 180 -3.20 -7.59 2.07
C ALA A 180 -4.22 -7.04 3.08
N ARG A 181 -4.95 -6.00 2.68
CA ARG A 181 -5.98 -5.37 3.52
C ARG A 181 -7.13 -6.34 3.78
N VAL A 182 -7.78 -6.19 4.92
CA VAL A 182 -9.07 -6.86 5.14
C VAL A 182 -10.09 -6.37 4.09
N LEU A 183 -11.03 -7.25 3.72
CA LEU A 183 -11.91 -7.00 2.56
C LEU A 183 -13.25 -6.36 2.92
N GLN A 184 -13.39 -5.77 4.11
CA GLN A 184 -14.61 -5.05 4.47
C GLN A 184 -14.84 -3.88 3.51
N GLY A 185 -16.02 -3.85 2.88
CA GLY A 185 -16.37 -2.89 1.84
C GLY A 185 -15.68 -3.11 0.49
N ILE A 186 -15.03 -4.27 0.24
CA ILE A 186 -14.30 -4.53 -1.01
C ILE A 186 -15.18 -4.39 -2.25
N TRP A 187 -16.47 -4.67 -2.15
CA TRP A 187 -17.40 -4.49 -3.26
C TRP A 187 -17.39 -3.04 -3.76
N ALA A 188 -17.18 -2.04 -2.91
CA ALA A 188 -17.22 -0.63 -3.31
C ALA A 188 -15.87 -0.08 -3.80
N ALA A 189 -14.81 -0.89 -3.83
CA ALA A 189 -13.43 -0.40 -3.99
C ALA A 189 -12.85 -0.53 -5.41
N ALA A 190 -13.67 -0.84 -6.42
CA ALA A 190 -13.19 -0.96 -7.79
C ALA A 190 -12.63 0.38 -8.34
N PRO A 191 -11.57 0.36 -9.17
CA PRO A 191 -10.85 -0.82 -9.65
C PRO A 191 -9.87 -1.40 -8.60
N TYR A 192 -9.49 -2.66 -8.78
CA TYR A 192 -8.73 -3.48 -7.85
C TYR A 192 -7.24 -3.57 -8.18
N LEU A 193 -6.47 -4.11 -7.21
CA LEU A 193 -5.02 -4.01 -7.07
C LEU A 193 -4.55 -2.60 -6.71
N HIS A 194 -3.31 -2.49 -6.20
CA HIS A 194 -2.77 -1.22 -5.69
C HIS A 194 -2.65 -0.13 -6.77
N ASN A 195 -2.56 -0.53 -8.04
CA ASN A 195 -2.47 0.36 -9.21
C ASN A 195 -3.79 0.46 -9.99
N GLY A 196 -4.89 -0.12 -9.50
CA GLY A 196 -6.19 -0.06 -10.16
C GLY A 196 -6.24 -0.76 -11.52
N SER A 197 -5.36 -1.74 -11.78
CA SER A 197 -5.26 -2.39 -13.09
C SER A 197 -6.33 -3.47 -13.37
N VAL A 198 -7.25 -3.73 -12.44
CA VAL A 198 -8.27 -4.79 -12.59
C VAL A 198 -9.67 -4.23 -12.34
N PRO A 199 -10.60 -4.24 -13.32
CA PRO A 199 -11.87 -3.51 -13.21
C PRO A 199 -12.90 -4.14 -12.27
N THR A 200 -12.90 -5.46 -12.11
CA THR A 200 -13.90 -6.20 -11.33
C THR A 200 -13.24 -7.33 -10.52
N LEU A 201 -13.87 -7.77 -9.43
CA LEU A 201 -13.37 -8.95 -8.69
C LEU A 201 -13.47 -10.22 -9.54
N ALA A 202 -14.48 -10.32 -10.41
CA ALA A 202 -14.56 -11.43 -11.37
C ALA A 202 -13.34 -11.47 -12.31
N GLU A 203 -12.84 -10.30 -12.74
CA GLU A 203 -11.62 -10.20 -13.54
C GLU A 203 -10.37 -10.56 -12.72
N LEU A 204 -10.32 -10.20 -11.44
CA LEU A 204 -9.23 -10.55 -10.54
C LEU A 204 -9.09 -12.08 -10.37
N LEU A 205 -10.22 -12.80 -10.36
CA LEU A 205 -10.29 -14.27 -10.26
C LEU A 205 -9.98 -15.00 -11.59
N LYS A 206 -9.53 -14.29 -12.63
CA LYS A 206 -8.92 -14.91 -13.82
C LYS A 206 -7.40 -14.98 -13.65
N PRO A 207 -6.74 -16.00 -14.23
CA PRO A 207 -5.29 -16.00 -14.37
C PRO A 207 -4.82 -14.68 -14.98
N SER A 208 -3.74 -14.06 -14.47
CA SER A 208 -3.38 -12.69 -14.88
C SER A 208 -3.24 -12.54 -16.38
N GLY A 209 -2.71 -13.55 -17.09
CA GLY A 209 -2.58 -13.57 -18.55
C GLY A 209 -3.90 -13.48 -19.31
N GLN A 210 -5.02 -13.91 -18.71
CA GLN A 210 -6.36 -13.89 -19.28
C GLN A 210 -7.17 -12.63 -18.92
N ARG A 211 -6.61 -11.75 -18.07
CA ARG A 211 -7.27 -10.49 -17.70
C ARG A 211 -7.40 -9.53 -18.90
N LEU A 212 -8.34 -8.61 -18.85
CA LEU A 212 -8.46 -7.53 -19.85
C LEU A 212 -7.15 -6.73 -19.97
N SER A 213 -6.77 -6.37 -21.20
CA SER A 213 -5.62 -5.49 -21.47
C SER A 213 -5.97 -4.00 -21.44
N GLN A 214 -7.26 -3.68 -21.45
CA GLN A 214 -7.79 -2.33 -21.33
C GLN A 214 -9.23 -2.37 -20.82
N PHE A 215 -9.67 -1.32 -20.13
CA PHE A 215 -11.07 -1.15 -19.74
C PHE A 215 -11.43 0.33 -19.58
N SER A 216 -12.72 0.65 -19.65
CA SER A 216 -13.22 2.00 -19.45
C SER A 216 -13.46 2.29 -17.97
N VAL A 217 -12.93 3.40 -17.49
CA VAL A 217 -13.16 3.94 -16.15
C VAL A 217 -14.35 4.92 -16.19
N GLY A 218 -15.26 4.77 -15.25
CA GLY A 218 -16.42 5.64 -15.10
C GLY A 218 -17.27 5.25 -13.90
N ARG A 219 -18.43 5.90 -13.75
CA ARG A 219 -19.30 5.78 -12.56
C ARG A 219 -20.22 4.55 -12.54
N LYS A 220 -20.40 3.85 -13.68
CA LYS A 220 -21.32 2.72 -13.76
C LYS A 220 -20.71 1.50 -13.10
N TYR A 221 -21.54 0.78 -12.36
CA TYR A 221 -21.13 -0.34 -11.54
C TYR A 221 -21.80 -1.63 -12.02
N ASP A 222 -21.04 -2.72 -12.08
CA ASP A 222 -21.52 -4.07 -12.38
C ASP A 222 -21.63 -4.87 -11.08
N ILE A 223 -22.88 -5.11 -10.67
CA ILE A 223 -23.19 -5.83 -9.42
C ILE A 223 -22.87 -7.31 -9.53
N GLU A 224 -22.98 -7.90 -10.73
CA GLU A 224 -22.75 -9.34 -10.92
C GLU A 224 -21.25 -9.66 -10.83
N ASN A 225 -20.43 -8.87 -11.52
CA ASN A 225 -18.97 -9.06 -11.53
C ASN A 225 -18.24 -8.35 -10.39
N VAL A 226 -18.96 -7.50 -9.64
CA VAL A 226 -18.45 -6.70 -8.51
C VAL A 226 -17.32 -5.78 -8.96
N GLY A 227 -17.70 -4.66 -9.57
CA GLY A 227 -16.77 -3.58 -9.91
C GLY A 227 -17.26 -2.65 -11.01
N LEU A 228 -16.34 -2.17 -11.86
CA LEU A 228 -16.69 -1.28 -12.96
C LEU A 228 -17.46 -2.01 -14.05
N ALA A 229 -18.55 -1.40 -14.52
CA ALA A 229 -19.27 -1.88 -15.69
C ALA A 229 -18.41 -1.73 -16.96
N ALA A 230 -18.53 -2.71 -17.87
CA ALA A 230 -17.78 -2.72 -19.13
C ALA A 230 -18.06 -1.49 -20.01
N THR A 231 -19.28 -0.95 -19.95
CA THR A 231 -19.71 0.22 -20.72
C THR A 231 -19.93 1.40 -19.79
N GLN A 232 -19.19 2.49 -20.02
CA GLN A 232 -19.18 3.70 -19.20
C GLN A 232 -19.65 4.90 -20.02
N GLU A 233 -20.96 5.16 -19.99
CA GLU A 233 -21.60 6.27 -20.73
C GLU A 233 -22.15 7.34 -19.76
N PRO A 234 -22.18 8.63 -20.14
CA PRO A 234 -21.69 9.20 -21.42
C PRO A 234 -20.21 9.63 -21.41
N LEU A 235 -19.56 9.54 -20.25
CA LEU A 235 -18.18 9.95 -20.06
C LEU A 235 -17.37 8.76 -19.52
N SER A 236 -16.27 8.47 -20.20
CA SER A 236 -15.31 7.47 -19.76
C SER A 236 -13.91 7.80 -20.26
N GLU A 237 -12.94 7.24 -19.54
CA GLU A 237 -11.54 7.24 -19.93
C GLU A 237 -11.09 5.77 -20.05
N THR A 238 -10.41 5.44 -21.14
CA THR A 238 -9.89 4.08 -21.33
C THR A 238 -8.52 3.95 -20.70
N LEU A 239 -8.39 3.05 -19.74
CA LEU A 239 -7.11 2.70 -19.14
C LEU A 239 -6.49 1.53 -19.92
N SER A 240 -5.27 1.74 -20.43
CA SER A 240 -4.47 0.70 -21.09
C SER A 240 -3.46 0.08 -20.12
N LEU A 241 -3.39 -1.25 -20.12
CA LEU A 241 -2.62 -2.04 -19.17
C LEU A 241 -1.46 -2.77 -19.85
N THR A 242 -0.43 -3.12 -19.09
CA THR A 242 0.64 -4.00 -19.57
C THR A 242 0.47 -5.41 -19.04
N ASP A 243 1.01 -6.38 -19.78
CA ASP A 243 1.08 -7.76 -19.33
C ASP A 243 2.27 -8.01 -18.38
N CYS A 244 2.54 -9.29 -18.09
CA CYS A 244 3.55 -9.70 -17.11
C CYS A 244 4.96 -9.71 -17.66
N SER A 245 5.15 -9.46 -18.96
CA SER A 245 6.48 -9.19 -19.52
C SER A 245 7.03 -7.84 -19.03
N ASN A 246 6.15 -6.93 -18.60
CA ASN A 246 6.52 -5.63 -18.03
C ASN A 246 5.79 -5.38 -16.70
N ILE A 247 6.21 -6.09 -15.65
CA ILE A 247 5.68 -5.99 -14.29
C ILE A 247 6.02 -4.65 -13.58
N ASN A 248 6.90 -3.81 -14.14
CA ASN A 248 7.31 -2.54 -13.54
C ASN A 248 6.82 -1.32 -14.33
N SER A 249 5.70 -1.47 -15.06
CA SER A 249 5.20 -0.42 -15.94
C SER A 249 4.42 0.67 -15.19
N GLY A 250 3.90 0.36 -14.00
CA GLY A 250 2.89 1.15 -13.28
C GLY A 250 1.46 0.70 -13.60
N ASN A 251 1.24 0.08 -14.76
CA ASN A 251 -0.07 -0.36 -15.24
C ASN A 251 -0.13 -1.89 -15.46
N SER A 252 0.78 -2.66 -14.84
CA SER A 252 0.79 -4.13 -15.00
C SER A 252 -0.42 -4.76 -14.31
N ARG A 253 -1.10 -5.66 -15.02
CA ARG A 253 -2.26 -6.43 -14.52
C ARG A 253 -1.90 -7.75 -13.83
N CYS A 254 -0.65 -7.89 -13.42
CA CYS A 254 -0.06 -9.16 -13.03
C CYS A 254 -0.21 -9.49 -11.56
N GLY A 255 0.11 -10.73 -11.22
CA GLY A 255 0.12 -11.21 -9.85
C GLY A 255 -1.27 -11.43 -9.26
N HIS A 256 -1.27 -11.74 -7.97
CA HIS A 256 -2.46 -12.13 -7.23
C HIS A 256 -3.19 -13.30 -7.94
N GLU A 257 -2.49 -14.42 -8.13
CA GLU A 257 -3.00 -15.63 -8.83
C GLU A 257 -3.89 -16.52 -7.93
N TYR A 258 -4.28 -16.02 -6.75
CA TYR A 258 -5.15 -16.74 -5.81
C TYR A 258 -6.60 -16.80 -6.32
N GLY A 259 -7.26 -17.93 -6.07
CA GLY A 259 -8.65 -18.16 -6.49
C GLY A 259 -8.85 -18.33 -8.01
N THR A 260 -7.77 -18.25 -8.81
CA THR A 260 -7.86 -18.36 -10.28
C THR A 260 -8.21 -19.76 -10.76
N SER A 261 -7.85 -20.79 -9.99
CA SER A 261 -8.15 -22.20 -10.22
C SER A 261 -9.54 -22.64 -9.75
N LEU A 262 -10.28 -21.78 -9.04
CA LEU A 262 -11.64 -22.09 -8.61
C LEU A 262 -12.55 -22.35 -9.82
N SER A 263 -13.51 -23.26 -9.66
CA SER A 263 -14.53 -23.49 -10.68
C SER A 263 -15.46 -22.28 -10.82
N ASP A 264 -16.14 -22.13 -11.96
CA ASP A 264 -17.08 -21.02 -12.17
C ASP A 264 -18.18 -20.92 -11.08
N PRO A 265 -18.80 -22.03 -10.61
CA PRO A 265 -19.75 -21.97 -9.51
C PRO A 265 -19.12 -21.50 -8.19
N GLU A 266 -17.87 -21.88 -7.92
CA GLU A 266 -17.14 -21.43 -6.74
C GLU A 266 -16.79 -19.94 -6.82
N LYS A 267 -16.34 -19.47 -7.99
CA LYS A 267 -16.08 -18.03 -8.22
C LYS A 267 -17.35 -17.21 -8.01
N ARG A 268 -18.49 -17.66 -8.54
CA ARG A 268 -19.79 -17.00 -8.30
C ARG A 268 -20.17 -16.97 -6.83
N ALA A 269 -19.99 -18.09 -6.12
CA ALA A 269 -20.25 -18.16 -4.69
C ALA A 269 -19.36 -17.20 -3.90
N LEU A 270 -18.06 -17.21 -4.18
CA LEU A 270 -17.08 -16.31 -3.56
C LEU A 270 -17.43 -14.84 -3.82
N LEU A 271 -17.74 -14.46 -5.07
CA LEU A 271 -18.17 -13.10 -5.40
C LEU A 271 -19.40 -12.68 -4.61
N GLU A 272 -20.39 -13.56 -4.47
CA GLU A 272 -21.59 -13.28 -3.68
C GLU A 272 -21.27 -13.05 -2.20
N HIS A 273 -20.30 -13.79 -1.64
CA HIS A 273 -19.81 -13.53 -0.29
C HIS A 273 -19.07 -12.20 -0.17
N LEU A 274 -18.20 -11.86 -1.13
CA LEU A 274 -17.47 -10.59 -1.14
C LEU A 274 -18.41 -9.37 -1.22
N LYS A 275 -19.60 -9.52 -1.82
CA LYS A 275 -20.66 -8.50 -1.77
C LYS A 275 -21.24 -8.28 -0.38
N THR A 276 -20.98 -9.15 0.60
CA THR A 276 -21.48 -9.03 1.99
C THR A 276 -20.49 -8.39 2.95
N LEU A 277 -19.23 -8.22 2.52
CA LEU A 277 -18.16 -7.67 3.33
C LEU A 277 -18.18 -6.14 3.35
#